data_AF-A0A4V2AAK2-F1
#
_entry.id   AF-A0A4V2AAK2-F1
#
_cell.length_a   1.000
_cell.length_b   1.000
_cell.length_c   1.000
_cell.angle_alpha   90.00
_cell.angle_beta   90.00
_cell.angle_gamma   90.00
#
_symmetry.space_group_name_H-M   'P 1'
#
loop_
_entity.id
_entity.type
_entity.pdbx_description
1 polymer ?
#
loop_
_entity_poly.entity_id
_entity_poly.type
_entity_poly.pdbx_seq_one_letter_code
_entity_poly.pdbx_strand_id
1 'polypeptide(L)' 'MKSFLNTWTVYFDTKDHPKVYCSRRFEGIDPTSDIFVNADVTAVRQWIHEESKKFDQGVPMCLPRSLNDDPVIVEVWL' A
#
# COMPACT_ATOMS: atom_id res chain seq x y z
N MET A 1 -3.18 1.60 -24.26
CA MET A 1 -3.19 2.15 -22.88
C MET A 1 -1.82 1.91 -22.28
N LYS A 2 -1.23 2.90 -21.59
CA LYS A 2 -0.04 2.63 -20.78
C LYS A 2 -0.52 1.85 -19.55
N SER A 3 -0.02 0.62 -19.37
CA SER A 3 -0.21 -0.10 -18.12
C SER A 3 0.72 0.55 -17.09
N PHE A 4 0.15 1.12 -16.03
CA PHE A 4 0.93 1.64 -14.93
C PHE A 4 1.15 0.54 -13.91
N LEU A 5 2.36 0.51 -13.37
CA LEU A 5 2.71 -0.38 -12.28
C LEU A 5 2.01 0.14 -11.02
N ASN A 6 1.13 -0.67 -10.46
CA ASN A 6 0.50 -0.37 -9.17
C ASN A 6 1.48 -0.62 -8.04
N THR A 7 1.48 0.29 -7.08
CA THR A 7 2.14 0.11 -5.80
C THR A 7 1.17 0.41 -4.67
N TRP A 8 1.40 -0.20 -3.52
CA TRP A 8 0.63 0.07 -2.32
C TRP A 8 1.58 0.51 -1.23
N THR A 9 1.33 1.70 -0.68
CA THR A 9 2.07 2.18 0.49
C THR A 9 1.21 1.96 1.71
N VAL A 10 1.78 1.36 2.75
CA VAL A 10 1.14 1.18 4.05
C VAL A 10 1.73 2.19 5.02
N TYR A 11 0.85 2.89 5.71
CA TYR A 11 1.15 3.88 6.72
C TYR A 11 0.62 3.40 8.08
N PHE A 12 1.20 3.88 9.16
CA PHE A 12 0.65 3.73 10.51
C PHE A 12 0.45 5.11 11.14
N ASP A 13 -0.67 5.28 11.85
CA ASP A 13 -0.95 6.49 12.64
C ASP A 13 -0.98 7.78 11.81
N THR A 14 -1.64 7.73 10.64
CA THR A 14 -1.87 8.92 9.81
C THR A 14 -2.84 9.88 10.47
N LYS A 15 -2.76 11.18 10.12
CA LYS A 15 -3.64 12.23 10.65
C LYS A 15 -5.14 11.89 10.54
N ASP A 16 -5.55 11.31 9.41
CA ASP A 16 -6.96 10.99 9.12
C ASP A 16 -7.39 9.64 9.72
N HIS A 17 -6.43 8.76 10.02
CA HIS A 17 -6.65 7.43 10.57
C HIS A 17 -5.65 7.14 11.72
N PRO A 18 -5.87 7.71 12.92
CA PRO A 18 -4.95 7.56 14.03
C PRO A 18 -4.99 6.15 14.63
N LYS A 19 -3.84 5.67 15.10
CA LYS A 19 -3.62 4.37 15.76
C LYS A 19 -4.04 3.13 14.96
N VAL A 20 -4.15 3.25 13.65
CA VAL A 20 -4.49 2.15 12.74
C VAL A 20 -3.55 2.16 11.53
N TYR A 21 -3.51 1.06 10.80
CA TYR A 21 -2.81 0.95 9.53
C TYR A 21 -3.72 1.41 8.40
N CYS A 22 -3.15 2.14 7.44
CA CYS A 22 -3.82 2.62 6.25
C CYS A 22 -2.97 2.25 5.04
N SER A 23 -3.57 1.64 4.02
CA SER A 23 -2.91 1.45 2.73
C SER A 23 -3.58 2.29 1.66
N ARG A 24 -2.75 2.90 0.81
CA ARG A 24 -3.18 3.63 -0.38
C ARG A 24 -2.49 3.06 -1.61
N ARG A 25 -3.27 2.84 -2.68
CA ARG A 25 -2.75 2.44 -3.99
C ARG A 25 -2.27 3.66 -4.79
N PHE A 26 -1.23 3.47 -5.57
CA PHE A 26 -0.69 4.45 -6.51
C PHE A 26 -0.56 3.82 -7.89
N GLU A 27 -0.88 4.58 -8.93
CA GLU A 27 -0.64 4.25 -10.34
C GLU A 27 0.55 5.08 -10.83
N GLY A 28 1.74 4.48 -10.90
CA GLY A 28 2.97 5.24 -11.11
C GLY A 28 3.27 6.12 -9.90
N ILE A 29 3.12 7.44 -10.04
CA ILE A 29 3.32 8.41 -8.95
C ILE A 29 2.01 8.98 -8.41
N ASP A 30 0.89 8.72 -9.10
CA ASP A 30 -0.39 9.33 -8.79
C ASP A 30 -1.15 8.46 -7.80
N PRO A 31 -1.55 9.00 -6.64
CA PRO A 31 -2.34 8.24 -5.69
C PRO A 31 -3.78 8.05 -6.19
N THR A 32 -4.34 6.87 -5.95
CA THR A 32 -5.75 6.59 -6.26
C THR A 32 -6.66 6.89 -5.05
N SER A 33 -7.97 6.71 -5.24
CA SER A 33 -8.98 6.76 -4.18
C SER A 33 -9.12 5.44 -3.42
N ASP A 34 -8.41 4.38 -3.82
CA ASP A 34 -8.52 3.07 -3.19
C ASP A 34 -7.67 3.06 -1.92
N ILE A 35 -8.37 3.19 -0.80
CA ILE A 35 -7.81 3.22 0.54
C ILE A 35 -8.40 2.08 1.35
N PHE A 36 -7.55 1.36 2.08
CA PHE A 36 -7.98 0.34 3.02
C PHE A 36 -7.38 0.62 4.40
N VAL A 37 -8.22 0.60 5.43
CA VAL A 37 -7.84 0.93 6.81
C VAL A 37 -8.21 -0.22 7.73
N ASN A 38 -7.25 -0.63 8.58
CA ASN A 38 -7.48 -1.68 9.56
C ASN A 38 -6.54 -1.53 10.77
N ALA A 39 -6.96 -2.01 11.94
CA ALA A 39 -6.10 -2.04 13.13
C ALA A 39 -4.99 -3.10 13.03
N ASP A 40 -5.19 -4.15 12.23
CA ASP A 40 -4.22 -5.23 12.00
C ASP A 40 -3.54 -5.08 10.63
N VAL A 41 -2.21 -4.96 10.63
CA VAL A 41 -1.39 -4.90 9.42
C VAL A 41 -1.54 -6.17 8.57
N THR A 42 -1.82 -7.33 9.18
CA THR A 42 -2.04 -8.58 8.45
C THR A 42 -3.26 -8.50 7.55
N ALA A 43 -4.34 -7.87 8.01
CA ALA A 43 -5.54 -7.64 7.20
C ALA A 43 -5.26 -6.67 6.05
N VAL A 44 -4.40 -5.66 6.26
CA VAL A 44 -3.96 -4.75 5.19
C VAL A 44 -3.15 -5.49 4.12
N ARG A 45 -2.20 -6.33 4.52
CA ARG A 45 -1.41 -7.17 3.60
C ARG A 45 -2.29 -8.12 2.80
N GLN A 46 -3.25 -8.78 3.46
CA GLN A 46 -4.24 -9.64 2.78
C GLN A 46 -5.05 -8.86 1.75
N TRP A 47 -5.50 -7.66 2.11
CA TRP A 47 -6.20 -6.79 1.15
C TRP A 47 -5.32 -6.44 -0.06
N ILE A 48 -4.04 -6.09 0.14
CA ILE A 48 -3.11 -5.83 -0.97
C ILE A 48 -3.03 -7.04 -1.92
N HIS A 49 -2.90 -8.25 -1.39
CA HIS A 49 -2.87 -9.48 -2.18
C HIS A 49 -4.17 -9.77 -2.94
N GLU A 50 -5.33 -9.43 -2.39
CA GLU A 50 -6.61 -9.57 -3.09
C GLU A 50 -6.81 -8.47 -4.14
N GLU A 51 -6.40 -7.25 -3.82
CA GLU A 51 -6.54 -6.08 -4.67
C GLU A 51 -5.63 -6.19 -5.92
N SER A 52 -4.40 -6.68 -5.75
CA SER A 52 -3.44 -6.85 -6.83
C SER A 52 -3.93 -7.79 -7.94
N LYS A 53 -4.79 -8.77 -7.61
CA LYS A 53 -5.37 -9.72 -8.58
C LYS A 53 -6.24 -9.03 -9.63
N LYS A 54 -6.73 -7.83 -9.37
CA LYS A 54 -7.55 -7.05 -10.31
C LYS A 54 -6.72 -6.38 -11.42
N PHE A 55 -5.40 -6.32 -11.27
CA PHE A 55 -4.51 -5.53 -12.13
C PHE A 55 -3.52 -6.39 -12.92
N ASP A 56 -3.65 -7.71 -12.90
CA ASP A 56 -2.80 -8.67 -13.64
C ASP A 56 -1.28 -8.48 -13.41
N GLN A 57 -0.89 -7.94 -12.25
CA GLN A 57 0.52 -7.68 -11.89
C GLN A 57 1.24 -8.86 -11.21
N GLY A 58 0.53 -9.97 -11.00
CA GLY A 58 1.06 -11.14 -10.31
C GLY A 58 0.94 -11.05 -8.79
N VAL A 59 1.86 -11.73 -8.08
CA VAL A 59 1.87 -11.78 -6.62
C VAL A 59 2.65 -10.57 -6.10
N PRO A 60 2.03 -9.68 -5.31
CA PRO A 60 2.69 -8.47 -4.86
C PRO A 60 3.80 -8.81 -3.86
N MET A 61 4.88 -8.06 -3.91
CA MET A 61 6.06 -8.25 -3.07
C MET A 61 6.32 -7.00 -2.23
N CYS A 62 6.57 -7.22 -0.94
CA CYS A 62 6.98 -6.15 -0.04
C CYS A 62 8.44 -5.77 -0.31
N LEU A 63 8.66 -4.49 -0.62
CA LEU A 63 9.99 -3.94 -0.86
C LEU A 63 10.72 -3.73 0.47
N PRO A 64 12.05 -3.94 0.50
CA PRO A 64 12.85 -3.67 1.68
C PRO A 64 12.84 -2.17 1.99
N ARG A 65 12.77 -1.83 3.28
CA ARG A 65 12.86 -0.45 3.74
C ARG A 65 14.26 0.13 3.56
N SER A 66 14.31 1.42 3.24
CA SER A 66 15.49 2.26 3.31
C SER A 66 15.51 3.07 4.61
N LEU A 67 16.70 3.42 5.10
CA LEU A 67 16.87 4.30 6.26
C LEU A 67 16.37 5.73 6.01
N ASN A 68 16.21 6.11 4.74
CA ASN A 68 15.73 7.44 4.34
C ASN A 68 14.21 7.48 4.09
N ASP A 69 13.50 6.36 4.25
CA ASP A 69 12.05 6.33 4.08
C ASP A 69 11.37 7.14 5.17
N ASP A 70 10.24 7.76 4.85
CA ASP A 70 9.42 8.45 5.84
C ASP A 70 9.06 7.48 6.98
N PRO A 71 9.28 7.85 8.26
CA PRO A 71 8.94 6.99 9.39
C PRO A 71 7.46 6.62 9.45
N VAL A 72 6.56 7.41 8.86
CA VAL A 72 5.12 7.11 8.81
C VAL A 72 4.78 5.97 7.84
N ILE A 73 5.63 5.76 6.82
CA ILE A 73 5.52 4.63 5.90
C ILE A 73 6.08 3.41 6.62
N VAL A 74 5.30 2.34 6.69
CA VAL A 74 5.73 1.07 7.31
C VAL A 74 6.08 0.02 6.27
N GLU A 75 5.38 -0.01 5.13
CA GLU A 75 5.62 -0.97 4.04
C GLU A 75 5.33 -0.34 2.68
N VAL A 76 6.03 -0.81 1.65
CA VAL A 76 5.71 -0.54 0.24
C VAL A 76 5.63 -1.86 -0.49
N TRP A 77 4.55 -2.08 -1.22
CA TRP A 77 4.29 -3.28 -1.97
C TRP A 77 4.19 -2.97 -3.45
N LEU A 78 4.71 -3.90 -4.26
CA LEU A 78 4.75 -3.83 -5.71
C LEU A 78 4.07 -5.04 -6.33
#